data_AF-A0AB34GSV9-F1
#
_entry.id   AF-A0AB34GSV9-F1
#
_cell.length_a   1.000
_cell.length_b   1.000
_cell.length_c   1.000
_cell.angle_alpha   90.00
_cell.angle_beta   90.00
_cell.angle_gamma   90.00
#
_symmetry.space_group_name_H-M   'P 1'
#
loop_
_entity.id
_entity.type
_entity.pdbx_description
1 polymer ?
#
loop_
_entity_poly.entity_id
_entity_poly.type
_entity_poly.pdbx_seq_one_letter_code
_entity_poly.pdbx_strand_id
1 'polypeptide(L)'
;MKLNISFPATGCQKLIEVDDEQKLHTFCEKRMATKVAADALGEEWKGYVVRISGGNDKQGFPMKQGVLTHGQVRLLLSKGHSCYRPRRTGERKGKSVRGCIVDANLSVLNLVIEKKGEKDIPGLTILVCLIAWGPKELAESANFSISLKKMMSTSML
;
A
#
# COMPACT_ATOMS: atom_id res chain seq x y z
N MET A 1 -2.65 15.10 -7.79
CA MET A 1 -2.98 13.68 -7.49
C MET A 1 -2.66 13.42 -6.01
N LYS A 2 -3.41 12.55 -5.31
CA LYS A 2 -3.10 12.22 -3.90
C LYS A 2 -2.23 10.96 -3.82
N LEU A 3 -1.18 11.00 -3.02
CA LEU A 3 -0.32 9.84 -2.72
C LEU A 3 -0.65 9.34 -1.32
N ASN A 4 -1.14 8.11 -1.22
CA ASN A 4 -1.35 7.43 0.05
C ASN A 4 -0.17 6.51 0.31
N ILE A 5 0.70 6.89 1.24
CA ILE A 5 1.96 6.20 1.51
C ILE A 5 1.84 5.48 2.85
N SER A 6 2.15 4.19 2.83
CA SER A 6 2.14 3.32 4.00
C SER A 6 3.54 2.80 4.32
N PHE A 7 3.85 2.67 5.62
CA PHE A 7 5.08 2.03 6.07
C PHE A 7 4.74 0.80 6.92
N PRO A 8 4.97 -0.42 6.41
CA PRO A 8 4.55 -1.64 7.11
C PRO A 8 5.32 -1.89 8.41
N ALA A 9 6.54 -1.38 8.56
CA ALA A 9 7.33 -1.59 9.77
C ALA A 9 6.77 -0.84 11.00
N THR A 10 6.19 0.35 10.79
CA THR A 10 5.53 1.13 11.86
C THR A 10 4.01 0.96 11.85
N GLY A 11 3.42 0.48 10.76
CA GLY A 11 1.97 0.40 10.58
C GLY A 11 1.30 1.75 10.34
N CYS A 12 2.08 2.83 10.18
CA CYS A 12 1.57 4.18 9.95
C CYS A 12 1.33 4.45 8.46
N GLN A 13 0.40 5.37 8.19
CA GLN A 13 0.08 5.85 6.84
C GLN A 13 -0.03 7.36 6.83
N LYS A 14 0.33 7.97 5.70
CA LYS A 14 0.23 9.41 5.47
C LYS A 14 -0.28 9.68 4.06
N LEU A 15 -1.23 10.61 3.95
CA LEU A 15 -1.73 11.13 2.69
C LEU A 15 -0.98 12.41 2.35
N ILE A 16 -0.49 12.51 1.11
CA ILE A 16 0.21 13.68 0.59
C ILE A 16 -0.49 14.14 -0.67
N GLU A 17 -0.80 15.42 -0.74
CA GLU A 17 -1.35 16.03 -1.94
C GLU A 17 -0.20 16.61 -2.76
N VAL A 18 -0.09 16.15 -4.01
CA VAL A 18 0.98 16.58 -4.94
C VAL A 18 0.31 17.09 -6.20
N ASP A 19 0.47 18.39 -6.45
CA ASP A 19 -0.07 19.06 -7.64
C ASP A 19 0.98 19.24 -8.75
N ASP A 20 2.27 19.20 -8.39
CA ASP A 20 3.37 19.34 -9.34
C ASP A 20 3.54 18.10 -10.22
N GLU A 21 3.30 18.26 -11.52
CA GLU A 21 3.36 17.18 -12.51
C GLU A 21 4.77 16.60 -12.66
N GLN A 22 5.83 17.41 -12.48
CA GLN A 22 7.22 16.92 -12.62
C GLN A 22 7.55 15.84 -11.60
N LYS A 23 7.03 15.99 -10.37
CA LYS A 23 7.19 14.98 -9.31
C LYS A 23 6.43 13.70 -9.65
N LEU A 24 5.28 13.82 -10.30
CA LEU A 24 4.41 12.70 -10.65
C LEU A 24 4.91 11.91 -11.86
N HIS A 25 5.64 12.55 -12.79
CA HIS A 25 6.24 11.88 -13.95
C HIS A 25 7.09 10.67 -13.60
N THR A 26 7.74 10.67 -12.43
CA THR A 26 8.53 9.52 -11.94
C THR A 26 7.68 8.26 -11.76
N PHE A 27 6.37 8.38 -11.53
CA PHE A 27 5.46 7.25 -11.37
C PHE A 27 4.73 6.87 -12.65
N CYS A 28 4.59 7.80 -13.59
CA CYS A 28 3.93 7.55 -14.87
C CYS A 28 4.58 6.40 -15.65
N GLU A 29 3.76 5.66 -16.40
CA GLU A 29 4.15 4.49 -17.22
C GLU A 29 4.65 3.27 -16.43
N LYS A 30 4.85 3.40 -15.12
CA LYS A 30 5.23 2.28 -14.27
C LYS A 30 4.02 1.40 -13.97
N ARG A 31 4.29 0.10 -13.84
CA ARG A 31 3.27 -0.89 -13.51
C ARG A 31 3.11 -1.01 -12.00
N MET A 32 1.92 -1.40 -11.56
CA MET A 32 1.69 -1.84 -10.19
C MET A 32 2.65 -2.99 -9.82
N ALA A 33 3.07 -2.99 -8.54
CA ALA A 33 4.14 -3.78 -7.94
C ALA A 33 5.58 -3.39 -8.33
N THR A 34 5.79 -2.35 -9.15
CA THR A 34 7.14 -1.86 -9.48
C THR A 34 7.73 -1.03 -8.34
N LYS A 35 9.04 -1.18 -8.12
CA LYS A 35 9.83 -0.37 -7.17
C LYS A 35 10.30 0.91 -7.83
N VAL A 36 10.17 2.02 -7.12
CA VAL A 36 10.41 3.37 -7.62
C VAL A 36 11.18 4.15 -6.56
N ALA A 37 12.22 4.87 -6.98
CA ALA A 37 12.88 5.84 -6.13
C ALA A 37 11.94 7.04 -5.89
N ALA A 38 11.81 7.45 -4.64
CA ALA A 38 10.93 8.56 -4.24
C ALA A 38 11.65 9.92 -4.21
N ASP A 39 12.91 9.97 -4.62
CA ASP A 39 13.77 11.17 -4.56
C ASP A 39 13.14 12.41 -5.22
N ALA A 40 12.34 12.21 -6.27
CA ALA A 40 11.67 13.28 -7.00
C ALA A 40 10.54 13.98 -6.23
N LEU A 41 10.02 13.39 -5.13
CA LEU A 41 8.95 14.01 -4.33
C LEU A 41 9.45 15.22 -3.52
N GLY A 42 10.72 15.20 -3.12
CA GLY A 42 11.40 16.26 -2.37
C GLY A 42 12.56 15.71 -1.54
N GLU A 43 13.30 16.62 -0.87
CA GLU A 43 14.49 16.24 -0.10
C GLU A 43 14.22 15.28 1.06
N GLU A 44 13.02 15.33 1.64
CA GLU A 44 12.60 14.42 2.72
C GLU A 44 12.53 12.95 2.24
N TRP A 45 12.29 12.75 0.95
CA TRP A 45 12.11 11.44 0.32
C TRP A 45 13.39 10.90 -0.32
N LYS A 46 14.52 11.59 -0.12
CA LYS A 46 15.81 11.16 -0.65
C LYS A 46 16.25 9.82 -0.05
N GLY A 47 16.59 8.87 -0.91
CA GLY A 47 16.98 7.51 -0.55
C GLY A 47 15.81 6.58 -0.22
N TYR A 48 14.57 7.05 -0.28
CA TYR A 48 13.40 6.20 -0.08
C TYR A 48 13.08 5.40 -1.34
N VAL A 49 12.83 4.10 -1.16
CA VAL A 49 12.32 3.23 -2.22
C VAL A 49 10.89 2.83 -1.89
N VAL A 50 9.98 3.20 -2.78
CA VAL A 50 8.55 2.89 -2.67
C VAL A 50 8.14 1.88 -3.73
N ARG A 51 7.22 1.00 -3.37
CA ARG A 51 6.54 0.09 -4.29
C ARG A 51 5.14 0.62 -4.57
N ILE A 52 4.76 0.66 -5.83
CA ILE A 52 3.37 0.97 -6.22
C ILE A 52 2.50 -0.24 -5.86
N SER A 53 1.60 -0.08 -4.89
CA SER A 53 0.70 -1.15 -4.46
C SER A 53 -0.64 -1.15 -5.17
N GLY A 54 -1.06 0.01 -5.70
CA GLY A 54 -2.27 0.19 -6.48
C GLY A 54 -2.72 1.63 -6.52
N GLY A 55 -4.00 1.86 -6.77
CA GLY A 55 -4.57 3.21 -6.89
C GLY A 55 -6.03 3.18 -7.32
N ASN A 56 -6.61 4.36 -7.38
CA ASN A 56 -7.99 4.59 -7.80
C ASN A 56 -8.04 5.63 -8.92
N ASP A 57 -8.87 5.36 -9.92
CA ASP A 57 -9.22 6.31 -10.97
C ASP A 57 -10.00 7.51 -10.40
N LYS A 58 -10.10 8.62 -11.14
CA LYS A 58 -10.94 9.79 -10.80
C LYS A 58 -12.41 9.43 -10.56
N GLN A 59 -12.90 8.40 -11.25
CA GLN A 59 -14.26 7.87 -11.10
C GLN A 59 -14.38 6.82 -9.98
N GLY A 60 -13.29 6.55 -9.24
CA GLY A 60 -13.27 5.59 -8.13
C GLY A 60 -13.05 4.12 -8.53
N PHE A 61 -12.77 3.83 -9.81
CA PHE A 61 -12.44 2.46 -10.22
C PHE A 61 -11.04 2.06 -9.71
N PRO A 62 -10.91 0.93 -9.00
CA PRO A 62 -9.62 0.48 -8.48
C PRO A 62 -8.75 -0.12 -9.59
N MET A 63 -7.43 -0.04 -9.42
CA MET A 63 -6.46 -0.73 -10.27
C MET A 63 -6.46 -2.25 -10.06
N LYS A 64 -6.17 -3.02 -11.11
CA LYS A 64 -6.05 -4.49 -11.04
C LYS A 64 -4.77 -5.01 -11.67
N GLN A 65 -4.07 -5.86 -10.93
CA GLN A 65 -2.85 -6.52 -11.40
C GLN A 65 -3.16 -7.43 -12.59
N GLY A 66 -2.28 -7.43 -13.59
CA GLY A 66 -2.38 -8.26 -14.79
C GLY A 66 -3.15 -7.62 -15.94
N VAL A 67 -3.83 -6.50 -15.72
CA VAL A 67 -4.49 -5.74 -16.79
C VAL A 67 -3.51 -4.70 -17.33
N LEU A 68 -2.77 -5.05 -18.40
CA LEU A 68 -1.68 -4.24 -18.96
C LEU A 68 -2.19 -3.09 -19.85
N THR A 69 -3.12 -2.30 -19.34
CA THR A 69 -3.65 -1.12 -20.03
C THR A 69 -3.50 0.12 -19.16
N HIS A 70 -3.46 1.29 -19.79
CA HIS A 70 -3.60 2.55 -19.06
C HIS A 70 -5.05 2.75 -18.64
N GLY A 71 -6.01 2.57 -19.55
CA GLY A 71 -7.43 2.83 -19.31
C GLY A 71 -8.19 1.76 -18.52
N GLN A 72 -9.51 1.90 -18.52
CA GLN A 72 -10.44 0.98 -17.88
C GLN A 72 -10.85 -0.15 -18.84
N VAL A 73 -11.00 -1.36 -18.31
CA VAL A 73 -11.44 -2.55 -19.06
C VAL A 73 -12.56 -3.23 -18.30
N ARG A 74 -13.57 -3.74 -19.03
CA ARG A 74 -14.67 -4.50 -18.44
C ARG A 74 -14.32 -5.99 -18.44
N LEU A 75 -14.16 -6.57 -17.25
CA LEU A 75 -13.78 -7.97 -17.05
C LEU A 75 -14.89 -8.76 -16.34
N LEU A 76 -15.01 -10.04 -16.68
CA LEU A 76 -15.93 -10.96 -16.01
C LEU A 76 -15.28 -11.56 -14.76
N LEU A 77 -15.57 -10.98 -13.59
CA LEU A 77 -14.97 -11.38 -12.31
C LEU A 77 -15.80 -12.47 -11.61
N SER A 78 -15.11 -13.46 -11.03
CA SER A 78 -15.63 -14.50 -10.14
C SER A 78 -15.11 -14.34 -8.69
N LYS A 79 -15.57 -15.20 -7.78
CA LYS A 79 -15.09 -15.24 -6.38
C LYS A 79 -13.57 -15.41 -6.31
N GLY A 80 -12.92 -14.62 -5.47
CA GLY A 80 -11.46 -14.65 -5.26
C GLY A 80 -10.69 -13.60 -6.06
N HIS A 81 -11.29 -12.99 -7.09
CA HIS A 81 -10.67 -11.87 -7.76
C HIS A 81 -10.75 -10.57 -6.95
N SER A 82 -9.67 -9.79 -6.97
CA SER A 82 -9.68 -8.41 -6.52
C SER A 82 -10.74 -7.57 -7.24
N CYS A 83 -11.26 -6.54 -6.55
CA CYS A 83 -12.29 -5.59 -7.03
C CYS A 83 -13.73 -6.18 -7.10
N TYR A 84 -13.93 -7.44 -6.66
CA TYR A 84 -15.24 -8.08 -6.63
C TYR A 84 -15.52 -8.78 -5.30
N ARG A 85 -16.74 -8.58 -4.80
CA ARG A 85 -17.32 -9.32 -3.68
C ARG A 85 -18.59 -10.00 -4.19
N PRO A 86 -18.62 -11.34 -4.28
CA PRO A 86 -19.81 -12.07 -4.74
C PRO A 86 -20.95 -11.94 -3.73
N ARG A 87 -22.19 -11.89 -4.22
CA ARG A 87 -23.41 -11.87 -3.38
C ARG A 87 -24.06 -13.24 -3.31
N ARG A 88 -23.89 -14.07 -4.35
CA ARG A 88 -24.35 -15.46 -4.38
C ARG A 88 -23.20 -16.41 -4.73
N THR A 89 -23.33 -17.66 -4.33
CA THR A 89 -22.40 -18.72 -4.72
C THR A 89 -22.47 -18.94 -6.23
N GLY A 90 -21.32 -19.12 -6.88
CA GLY A 90 -21.22 -19.30 -8.34
C GLY A 90 -21.45 -18.03 -9.19
N GLU A 91 -21.77 -16.88 -8.57
CA GLU A 91 -22.00 -15.63 -9.30
C GLU A 91 -20.73 -15.13 -9.99
N ARG A 92 -20.87 -14.73 -11.27
CA ARG A 92 -19.87 -13.97 -12.01
C ARG A 92 -20.49 -12.67 -12.48
N LYS A 93 -19.73 -11.57 -12.40
CA LYS A 93 -20.22 -10.25 -12.80
C LYS A 93 -19.21 -9.49 -13.64
N GLY A 94 -19.67 -8.94 -14.76
CA GLY A 94 -18.91 -8.00 -15.58
C GLY A 94 -18.74 -6.67 -14.86
N LYS A 95 -17.51 -6.31 -14.49
CA LYS A 95 -17.16 -5.05 -13.84
C LYS A 95 -16.06 -4.31 -14.59
N SER A 96 -16.18 -2.99 -14.66
CA SER A 96 -15.11 -2.11 -15.13
C SER A 96 -14.06 -1.95 -14.06
N VAL A 97 -12.79 -2.08 -14.45
CA VAL A 97 -11.63 -2.00 -13.56
C VAL A 97 -10.54 -1.20 -14.26
N ARG A 98 -9.76 -0.43 -13.50
CA ARG A 98 -8.62 0.32 -14.04
C ARG A 98 -7.44 -0.64 -14.28
N GLY A 99 -6.71 -0.41 -15.36
CA GLY A 99 -5.48 -1.16 -15.66
C GLY A 99 -4.38 -0.94 -14.62
N CYS A 100 -3.29 -1.71 -14.73
CA CYS A 100 -2.20 -1.70 -13.77
C CYS A 100 -1.14 -0.62 -14.03
N ILE A 101 -1.22 0.11 -15.15
CA ILE A 101 -0.23 1.13 -15.51
C ILE A 101 -0.66 2.47 -14.92
N VAL A 102 0.27 3.16 -14.28
CA VAL A 102 0.06 4.48 -13.68
C VAL A 102 -0.03 5.54 -14.78
N ASP A 103 -1.01 6.43 -14.62
CA ASP A 103 -1.37 7.48 -15.57
C ASP A 103 -1.93 8.70 -14.81
N ALA A 104 -1.91 9.87 -15.45
CA ALA A 104 -2.37 11.15 -14.87
C ALA A 104 -3.88 11.19 -14.57
N ASN A 105 -4.64 10.22 -15.09
CA ASN A 105 -6.06 10.07 -14.83
C ASN A 105 -6.37 9.47 -13.46
N LEU A 106 -5.37 9.04 -12.69
CA LEU A 106 -5.57 8.57 -11.32
C LEU A 106 -5.88 9.73 -10.37
N SER A 107 -6.77 9.48 -9.41
CA SER A 107 -7.05 10.42 -8.31
C SER A 107 -6.15 10.14 -7.11
N VAL A 108 -5.98 8.86 -6.77
CA VAL A 108 -5.18 8.41 -5.64
C VAL A 108 -4.24 7.30 -6.09
N LEU A 109 -2.96 7.39 -5.70
CA LEU A 109 -1.98 6.31 -5.85
C LEU A 109 -1.58 5.78 -4.48
N ASN A 110 -1.62 4.47 -4.31
CA ASN A 110 -1.22 3.79 -3.07
C ASN A 110 0.21 3.29 -3.18
N LEU A 111 1.06 3.75 -2.27
CA LEU A 111 2.48 3.47 -2.19
C LEU A 111 2.82 2.74 -0.88
N VAL A 112 3.79 1.84 -0.93
CA VAL A 112 4.32 1.12 0.23
C VAL A 112 5.81 1.36 0.29
N ILE A 113 6.33 1.83 1.42
CA ILE A 113 7.78 1.99 1.61
C ILE A 113 8.40 0.61 1.80
N GLU A 114 9.43 0.30 1.00
CA GLU A 114 10.25 -0.91 1.16
C GLU A 114 11.59 -0.61 1.83
N LYS A 115 12.25 0.48 1.42
CA LYS A 115 13.51 0.93 2.02
C LYS A 115 13.33 2.34 2.56
N LYS A 116 13.72 2.51 3.83
CA LYS A 116 13.76 3.81 4.50
C LYS A 116 14.98 4.60 3.99
N GLY A 117 14.78 5.88 3.70
CA GLY A 117 15.86 6.81 3.36
C GLY A 117 16.52 7.42 4.60
N GLU A 118 17.27 8.49 4.41
CA GLU A 118 18.11 9.10 5.45
C GLU A 118 17.31 9.96 6.43
N LYS A 119 16.38 10.78 5.92
CA LYS A 119 15.58 11.71 6.73
C LYS A 119 14.33 11.04 7.27
N ASP A 120 13.94 11.36 8.50
CA ASP A 120 12.70 10.88 9.10
C ASP A 120 11.49 11.74 8.70
N ILE A 121 10.40 11.08 8.32
CA ILE A 121 9.16 11.75 7.94
C ILE A 121 8.18 11.75 9.13
N PRO A 122 7.68 12.93 9.54
CA PRO A 122 6.76 13.02 10.67
C PRO A 122 5.42 12.35 10.34
N GLY A 123 4.91 11.59 11.31
CA GLY A 123 3.66 10.83 11.20
C GLY A 123 3.77 9.50 10.45
N LEU A 124 4.95 9.13 9.94
CA LEU A 124 5.14 7.88 9.19
C LEU A 124 6.22 6.99 9.82
N THR A 125 7.41 7.56 10.06
CA THR A 125 8.58 6.82 10.59
C THR A 125 8.78 7.00 12.09
N ILE A 126 8.25 8.08 12.67
CA ILE A 126 8.47 8.45 14.08
C ILE A 126 7.51 7.70 15.00
N LEU A 127 6.24 7.60 14.59
CA LEU A 127 5.20 6.95 15.38
C LEU A 127 5.17 5.46 15.02
N VAL A 128 4.90 4.62 16.03
CA VAL A 128 4.62 3.21 15.84
C VAL A 128 3.15 2.98 16.19
N CYS A 129 2.38 2.50 15.21
CA CYS A 129 1.01 2.08 15.45
C CYS A 129 1.04 0.66 16.01
N LEU A 130 0.55 0.49 17.24
CA LEU A 130 0.52 -0.81 17.90
C LEU A 130 -0.54 -1.71 17.25
N ILE A 131 -0.23 -3.00 17.17
CA ILE A 131 -1.17 -4.00 16.66
C ILE A 131 -2.26 -4.22 17.72
N ALA A 132 -3.51 -3.93 17.36
CA ALA A 132 -4.64 -4.01 18.28
C ALA A 132 -5.01 -5.44 18.71
N TRP A 133 -4.76 -6.43 17.85
CA TRP A 133 -5.12 -7.83 18.10
C TRP A 133 -3.87 -8.68 18.20
N GLY A 134 -3.68 -9.31 19.35
CA GLY A 134 -2.63 -10.31 19.55
C GLY A 134 -2.96 -11.65 18.86
N PRO A 135 -2.00 -12.58 18.80
CA PRO A 135 -2.20 -13.90 18.21
C PRO A 135 -3.28 -14.65 18.99
N LYS A 136 -4.41 -14.93 18.33
CA LYS A 136 -5.55 -15.60 18.96
C LYS A 136 -5.22 -17.04 19.37
N GLU A 137 -4.42 -17.74 18.57
CA GLU A 137 -4.03 -19.14 18.83
C GLU A 137 -3.09 -19.30 20.04
N LEU A 138 -2.33 -18.26 20.43
CA LEU A 138 -1.46 -18.31 21.61
C LEU A 138 -2.21 -18.05 22.93
N ALA A 139 -3.45 -17.57 22.89
CA ALA A 139 -4.26 -17.38 24.10
C ALA A 139 -4.59 -18.72 24.79
N GLU A 140 -4.54 -19.84 24.06
CA GLU A 140 -4.83 -21.19 24.57
C GLU A 140 -3.56 -22.02 24.87
N SER A 141 -2.35 -21.50 24.59
CA SER A 141 -1.09 -22.24 24.77
C SER A 141 -0.18 -21.63 25.84
N ALA A 142 0.38 -22.46 26.71
CA ALA A 142 1.25 -22.07 27.83
C ALA A 142 2.54 -21.30 27.43
N ASN A 143 2.90 -21.32 26.14
CA ASN A 143 4.11 -20.72 25.60
C ASN A 143 4.08 -19.18 25.53
N PHE A 144 2.90 -18.56 25.70
CA PHE A 144 2.78 -17.10 25.75
C PHE A 144 3.49 -16.50 26.97
N SER A 145 3.45 -17.20 28.11
CA SER A 145 4.07 -16.76 29.37
C SER A 145 5.60 -16.77 29.34
N ILE A 146 6.20 -17.72 28.62
CA ILE A 146 7.65 -17.89 28.48
C ILE A 146 8.24 -16.81 27.57
N SER A 147 7.51 -16.42 26.51
CA SER A 147 7.93 -15.34 25.60
C SER A 147 7.92 -13.96 26.27
N LEU A 148 6.92 -13.69 27.12
CA LEU A 148 6.81 -12.43 27.88
C LEU A 148 7.93 -12.26 28.92
N LYS A 149 8.28 -13.33 29.65
CA LYS A 149 9.42 -13.31 30.58
C LYS A 149 10.76 -13.10 29.88
N LYS A 150 10.96 -13.70 28.70
CA LYS A 150 12.17 -13.49 27.89
C LYS A 150 12.27 -12.04 27.39
N MET A 151 11.18 -11.49 26.83
CA MET A 151 11.14 -10.10 26.35
C MET A 151 11.36 -9.06 27.46
N MET A 152 10.82 -9.29 28.66
CA MET A 152 10.99 -8.40 29.81
C MET A 152 12.38 -8.51 30.45
N SER A 153 13.06 -9.66 30.33
CA SER A 153 14.42 -9.84 30.88
C SER A 153 15.52 -9.18 30.04
N THR A 154 15.29 -9.01 28.73
CA THR A 154 16.25 -8.39 27.81
C THR A 154 16.21 -6.87 27.78
N SER A 155 15.31 -6.24 28.53
CA SER A 155 15.21 -4.78 28.68
C SER A 155 15.77 -4.26 30.02
N MET A 156 16.42 -5.11 30.83
CA MET A 156 17.01 -4.76 32.13
C MET A 156 18.53 -5.06 32.24
N LEU A 157 19.23 -5.19 31.11
CA LEU A 157 20.70 -5.14 31.03
C LEU A 157 21.12 -4.25 29.87
#